data_AF-A0A4R8GGY0-F1
#
_entry.id   AF-A0A4R8GGY0-F1
#
_cell.length_a   1.000
_cell.length_b   1.000
_cell.length_c   1.000
_cell.angle_alpha   90.00
_cell.angle_beta   90.00
_cell.angle_gamma   90.00
#
_symmetry.space_group_name_H-M   'P 1'
#
loop_
_entity.id
_entity.type
_entity.pdbx_description
1 polymer ?
#
loop_
_entity_poly.entity_id
_entity_poly.type
_entity_poly.pdbx_seq_one_letter_code
_entity_poly.pdbx_strand_id
1 'polypeptide(L)' 'MGRTVTFSFSSAKYDAEATETFTFEKLDIDENMDDKALEKELDEIFHAWIWDKLNISYSIVTAKEKDEQ' A
#
# COMPACT_ATOMS: atom_id res chain seq x y z
N MET A 1 -16.21 3.29 -21.91
CA MET A 1 -14.83 3.70 -21.58
C MET A 1 -14.75 3.57 -20.07
N GLY A 2 -14.15 2.50 -19.57
CA GLY A 2 -14.17 2.17 -18.13
C GLY A 2 -13.32 3.14 -17.33
N ARG A 3 -13.73 3.42 -16.09
CA ARG A 3 -12.94 4.21 -15.15
C ARG A 3 -11.66 3.47 -14.76
N THR A 4 -10.56 4.22 -14.62
CA THR A 4 -9.27 3.70 -14.17
C THR A 4 -8.77 4.51 -12.99
N VAL A 5 -8.09 3.84 -12.06
CA VAL A 5 -7.45 4.46 -10.92
C VAL A 5 -5.95 4.19 -10.97
N THR A 6 -5.15 5.22 -10.67
CA THR A 6 -3.71 5.08 -10.56
C THR A 6 -3.33 5.29 -9.11
N PHE A 7 -2.70 4.28 -8.51
CA PHE A 7 -2.09 4.38 -7.20
C PHE A 7 -0.62 4.71 -7.36
N SER A 8 -0.17 5.75 -6.67
CA SER A 8 1.23 6.16 -6.66
C SER A 8 1.64 6.49 -5.24
N PHE A 9 2.68 5.84 -4.73
CA PHE A 9 3.35 6.26 -3.50
C PHE A 9 4.79 6.62 -3.83
N SER A 10 5.26 7.70 -3.22
CA SER A 10 6.68 8.04 -3.20
C SER A 10 7.05 8.45 -1.79
N SER A 11 8.16 7.93 -1.30
CA SER A 11 8.68 8.24 0.02
C SER A 11 10.05 8.87 -0.12
N ALA A 12 10.10 10.20 -0.01
CA ALA A 12 11.35 10.96 -0.03
C ALA A 12 12.32 10.56 1.09
N LYS A 13 11.81 9.90 2.14
CA LYS A 13 12.58 9.51 3.32
C LYS A 13 13.18 8.10 3.23
N TYR A 14 12.61 7.24 2.38
CA TYR A 14 12.96 5.82 2.29
C TYR A 14 13.33 5.38 0.87
N ASP A 15 13.56 6.33 -0.05
CA ASP A 15 13.91 6.09 -1.47
C ASP A 15 13.04 5.00 -2.12
N ALA A 16 11.74 5.05 -1.80
CA ALA A 16 10.78 4.04 -2.22
C ALA A 16 9.72 4.72 -3.07
N GLU A 17 9.61 4.30 -4.33
CA GLU A 17 8.56 4.71 -5.26
C GLU A 17 7.83 3.48 -5.80
N ALA A 18 6.50 3.54 -5.86
CA ALA A 18 5.73 2.62 -6.66
C ALA A 18 4.57 3.36 -7.30
N THR A 19 4.30 3.04 -8.57
CA THR A 19 3.13 3.53 -9.30
C THR A 19 2.53 2.35 -10.03
N GLU A 20 1.22 2.14 -9.84
CA GLU A 20 0.50 1.05 -10.47
C GLU A 20 -0.91 1.51 -10.84
N THR A 21 -1.30 1.22 -12.08
CA THR A 21 -2.60 1.62 -12.62
C THR A 21 -3.50 0.42 -12.72
N PHE A 22 -4.71 0.57 -12.19
CA PHE A 22 -5.75 -0.44 -12.16
C PHE A 22 -7.00 0.04 -12.87
N THR A 23 -7.70 -0.87 -13.52
CA THR A 23 -9.05 -0.64 -14.03
C THR A 23 -10.06 -0.98 -12.93
N PHE A 24 -11.22 -0.33 -12.92
CA PHE A 24 -12.27 -0.64 -11.93
C PHE A 24 -12.67 -2.12 -11.98
N GLU A 25 -12.78 -2.70 -13.18
CA GLU A 25 -13.02 -4.14 -13.37
C GLU A 25 -11.96 -5.04 -12.71
N LYS A 26 -10.69 -4.60 -12.63
CA LYS A 26 -9.62 -5.37 -11.99
C LYS A 26 -9.68 -5.32 -10.47
N LEU A 27 -10.23 -4.24 -9.93
CA LEU A 27 -10.41 -4.03 -8.51
C LEU A 27 -11.76 -4.55 -8.01
N ASP A 28 -12.57 -5.13 -8.90
CA ASP A 28 -13.94 -5.58 -8.63
C ASP A 28 -14.85 -4.43 -8.13
N ILE A 29 -14.56 -3.20 -8.53
CA ILE A 29 -15.29 -2.00 -8.13
C ILE A 29 -16.47 -1.78 -9.06
N ASP A 30 -17.67 -1.66 -8.49
CA ASP A 30 -18.89 -1.36 -9.24
C ASP A 30 -18.90 0.09 -9.75
N GLU A 31 -19.07 0.31 -11.07
CA GLU A 31 -19.09 1.66 -11.64
C GLU A 31 -20.34 2.48 -11.25
N ASN A 32 -21.39 1.85 -10.71
CA ASN A 32 -22.59 2.52 -10.18
C ASN A 32 -22.54 2.72 -8.66
N MET A 33 -21.42 2.42 -7.99
CA MET A 33 -21.27 2.70 -6.57
C MET A 33 -21.31 4.20 -6.29
N ASP A 34 -21.87 4.58 -5.14
CA ASP A 34 -21.87 5.97 -4.67
C ASP A 34 -20.44 6.46 -4.44
N ASP A 35 -20.16 7.73 -4.74
CA ASP A 35 -18.82 8.30 -4.63
C ASP A 35 -18.21 8.13 -3.22
N LYS A 36 -19.03 8.14 -2.15
CA LYS A 36 -18.52 7.88 -0.79
C LYS A 36 -18.15 6.42 -0.56
N ALA A 37 -18.90 5.50 -1.14
CA ALA A 37 -18.60 4.07 -1.03
C ALA A 37 -17.34 3.75 -1.83
N LEU A 38 -17.24 4.34 -3.03
CA LEU A 38 -16.08 4.27 -3.90
C LEU A 38 -14.81 4.76 -3.20
N GLU A 39 -14.85 5.95 -2.58
CA GLU A 39 -13.70 6.52 -1.89
C GLU A 39 -13.20 5.61 -0.76
N LYS A 40 -14.13 5.05 0.03
CA LYS A 40 -13.78 4.14 1.13
C LYS A 40 -13.16 2.83 0.62
N GLU A 41 -13.73 2.25 -0.42
CA GLU A 41 -13.24 1.00 -1.00
C GLU A 41 -11.87 1.18 -1.64
N LEU A 42 -11.66 2.29 -2.37
CA LEU A 42 -10.37 2.68 -2.92
C LEU A 42 -9.33 2.94 -1.82
N ASP A 43 -9.71 3.56 -0.70
CA ASP A 43 -8.82 3.80 0.44
C ASP A 43 -8.34 2.49 1.10
N GLU A 44 -9.25 1.53 1.31
CA GLU A 44 -8.91 0.19 1.82
C GLU A 44 -7.98 -0.57 0.87
N ILE A 45 -8.28 -0.55 -0.44
CA ILE A 45 -7.43 -1.18 -1.48
C ILE A 45 -6.07 -0.49 -1.53
N PHE A 46 -6.02 0.83 -1.47
CA PHE A 46 -4.79 1.60 -1.53
C PHE A 46 -3.90 1.32 -0.32
N HIS A 47 -4.48 1.26 0.90
CA HIS A 47 -3.75 0.85 2.08
C HIS A 47 -3.20 -0.57 1.96
N ALA A 48 -4.01 -1.54 1.55
CA ALA A 48 -3.55 -2.92 1.35
C ALA A 48 -2.41 -3.00 0.31
N TRP A 49 -2.53 -2.25 -0.79
CA TRP A 49 -1.49 -2.16 -1.83
C TRP A 49 -0.18 -1.53 -1.30
N ILE A 50 -0.28 -0.46 -0.50
CA ILE A 50 0.89 0.12 0.17
C ILE A 50 1.55 -0.91 1.09
N TRP A 51 0.78 -1.64 1.90
CA TRP A 51 1.31 -2.66 2.81
C TRP A 51 1.94 -3.85 2.08
N ASP A 52 1.41 -4.23 0.91
CA ASP A 52 2.00 -5.28 0.07
C ASP A 52 3.35 -4.84 -0.54
N LYS A 53 3.44 -3.59 -1.02
CA LYS A 53 4.69 -3.04 -1.56
C LYS A 53 5.74 -2.75 -0.47
N LEU A 54 5.30 -2.31 0.71
CA LEU A 54 6.17 -2.04 1.84
C LEU A 54 6.44 -3.36 2.59
N ASN A 55 7.42 -4.13 2.12
CA ASN A 55 7.95 -5.29 2.86
C ASN A 55 8.76 -4.81 4.09
N ILE A 56 8.06 -4.36 5.13
CA ILE A 56 8.65 -3.85 6.36
C ILE A 56 9.00 -5.05 7.25
N SER A 57 10.19 -5.60 7.05
CA SER A 57 10.84 -6.47 8.03
C SER A 57 11.73 -5.63 8.94
N TYR A 58 11.46 -5.60 10.25
CA TYR A 58 12.39 -5.02 11.22
C TYR A 58 12.99 -6.13 12.08
N SER A 59 14.30 -6.05 12.32
CA SER A 59 15.00 -6.92 13.25
C SER A 59 15.78 -6.06 14.21
N ILE A 60 15.50 -6.20 15.51
CA ILE A 60 16.21 -5.48 16.56
C ILE A 60 17.36 -6.39 17.01
N VAL A 61 18.58 -6.06 16.59
CA VAL A 61 19.79 -6.73 17.08
C VAL A 61 20.18 -6.07 18.40
N THR A 62 19.79 -6.68 19.53
CA THR A 62 20.38 -6.33 20.82
C THR A 62 21.60 -7.22 21.06
N ALA A 63 22.79 -6.63 21.07
CA ALA A 63 23.97 -7.32 21.57
C ALA A 63 23.79 -7.52 23.09
N LYS A 64 23.51 -8.76 23.52
CA LYS A 64 23.76 -9.15 24.91
C LYS A 64 25.28 -9.16 25.08
N GLU A 65 25.81 -8.13 25.73
CA GLU A 65 27.15 -8.22 26.33
C GLU A 65 27.16 -9.46 27.22
N LYS A 66 28.07 -10.38 26.93
CA LYS A 66 28.35 -11.52 27.81
C LYS A 66 29.04 -10.95 29.04
N ASP A 67 28.33 -10.93 30.17
CA ASP A 67 28.97 -10.97 31.48
C ASP A 67 29.78 -12.28 31.55
N GLU A 68 31.10 -12.18 31.35
CA GLU A 68 32.05 -13.22 31.72
C GLU A 68 32.18 -13.22 33.26
N GLN A 69 31.69 -14.29 33.91
CA GLN A 69 31.98 -14.63 35.31
C GLN A 69 33.14 -15.61 35.39
#